data_AF-A0A1Y3UEY8-F1
#
_entry.id   AF-A0A1Y3UEY8-F1
#
_cell.length_a   1.000
_cell.length_b   1.000
_cell.length_c   1.000
_cell.angle_alpha   90.00
_cell.angle_beta   90.00
_cell.angle_gamma   90.00
#
_symmetry.space_group_name_H-M   'P 1'
#
loop_
_entity.id
_entity.type
_entity.pdbx_description
1 polymer ?
#
loop_
_entity_poly.entity_id
_entity_poly.type
_entity_poly.pdbx_seq_one_letter_code
_entity_poly.pdbx_strand_id
1 'polypeptide(L)'
;MRIYNLIAVGAALAIVLSGCSTAPVDKTELQDLYDEAASMNIAYSSSESIEELEDAAGDASDLLDDEDATQDEVTEASQRLEDAIERAESDTSVDEFTVVDATMGQDDGYGYAEMSITVKNNTDDDKELTGVDVAELDADGNIINSYMSYNKNYQPTVLEPGQTMDINLTCATSDGIAGVRCTKYEYSYYGSPIIGELSEPFIKMF
;
A
#
# COMPACT_ATOMS: atom_id res chain seq x y z
N MET A 1 43.70 86.12 4.52
CA MET A 1 42.56 86.43 5.41
C MET A 1 41.91 85.11 5.79
N ARG A 2 41.85 84.85 7.11
CA ARG A 2 41.13 83.82 7.89
C ARG A 2 40.12 82.94 7.11
N ILE A 3 40.32 81.61 7.09
CA ILE A 3 39.81 80.59 8.05
C ILE A 3 38.28 80.49 8.06
N TYR A 4 37.77 79.34 7.62
CA TYR A 4 36.61 78.69 8.25
C TYR A 4 37.03 77.29 8.72
N ASN A 5 36.88 77.07 10.02
CA ASN A 5 36.87 75.79 10.70
C ASN A 5 35.66 74.97 10.25
N LEU A 6 35.87 73.72 9.85
CA LEU A 6 34.88 72.66 9.99
C LEU A 6 35.62 71.44 10.58
N ILE A 7 35.29 71.10 11.82
CA ILE A 7 35.89 69.99 12.54
C ILE A 7 35.36 68.68 11.97
N ALA A 8 36.29 67.74 11.78
CA ALA A 8 36.16 66.33 11.38
C ALA A 8 35.07 65.57 12.16
N VAL A 9 34.51 64.46 11.68
CA VAL A 9 35.03 63.07 11.60
C VAL A 9 33.91 62.31 10.85
N GLY A 10 34.06 61.34 9.94
CA GLY A 10 35.08 60.40 9.54
C GLY A 10 34.35 59.20 8.90
N ALA A 11 35.05 58.44 8.06
CA ALA A 11 34.69 57.13 7.51
C ALA A 11 33.63 57.04 6.39
N ALA A 12 34.14 56.80 5.18
CA ALA A 12 33.46 56.02 4.15
C ALA A 12 33.23 54.58 4.64
N LEU A 13 32.09 53.98 4.33
CA LEU A 13 31.90 52.54 4.46
C LEU A 13 31.32 51.99 3.17
N ALA A 14 32.19 51.32 2.41
CA ALA A 14 31.82 50.35 1.40
C ALA A 14 31.15 49.17 2.12
N ILE A 15 29.88 48.89 1.83
CA ILE A 15 29.29 47.60 2.18
C ILE A 15 29.73 46.61 1.10
N VAL A 16 30.61 45.74 1.57
CA VAL A 16 31.17 44.55 0.95
C VAL A 16 30.06 43.68 0.35
N LEU A 17 30.30 43.13 -0.85
CA LEU A 17 29.68 41.88 -1.28
C LEU A 17 29.97 40.82 -0.20
N SER A 18 29.08 40.67 0.77
CA SER A 18 29.09 39.51 1.63
C SER A 18 28.67 38.33 0.76
N GLY A 19 29.63 37.47 0.43
CA GLY A 19 29.32 36.10 0.06
C GLY A 19 28.47 35.51 1.17
N CYS A 20 27.16 35.44 0.95
CA CYS A 20 26.30 34.56 1.71
C CYS A 20 26.63 33.17 1.20
N SER A 21 27.64 32.54 1.80
CA SER A 21 27.77 31.08 1.71
C SER A 21 26.57 30.55 2.48
N THR A 22 25.46 30.29 1.78
CA THR A 22 24.48 29.34 2.29
C THR A 22 25.26 28.04 2.50
N ALA A 23 25.17 27.47 3.70
CA ALA A 23 25.70 26.12 3.88
C ALA A 23 25.01 25.21 2.85
N PRO A 24 25.72 24.22 2.26
CA PRO A 24 25.05 23.25 1.42
C PRO A 24 23.92 22.59 2.23
N VAL A 25 22.75 22.42 1.60
CA VAL A 25 21.62 21.73 2.25
C VAL A 25 21.99 20.27 2.47
N ASP A 26 21.77 19.79 3.69
CA ASP A 26 22.02 18.41 4.06
C ASP A 26 20.76 17.59 3.80
N LYS A 27 20.86 16.62 2.88
CA LYS A 27 19.77 15.70 2.48
C LYS A 27 20.02 14.26 2.91
N THR A 28 21.02 14.01 3.77
CA THR A 28 21.44 12.66 4.13
C THR A 28 20.28 11.87 4.75
N GLU A 29 19.56 12.45 5.70
CA GLU A 29 18.42 11.82 6.37
C GLU A 29 17.26 11.54 5.40
N LEU A 30 16.94 12.50 4.52
CA LEU A 30 15.91 12.29 3.49
C LEU A 30 16.26 11.14 2.54
N GLN A 31 17.54 11.02 2.15
CA GLN A 31 18.01 9.93 1.31
C GLN A 31 17.93 8.58 2.04
N ASP A 32 18.35 8.53 3.31
CA ASP A 32 18.30 7.30 4.10
C ASP A 32 16.85 6.79 4.25
N LEU A 33 15.89 7.70 4.53
CA LEU A 33 14.46 7.37 4.62
C LEU A 33 13.87 6.94 3.27
N TYR A 34 14.26 7.60 2.17
CA TYR A 34 13.82 7.22 0.83
C TYR A 34 14.28 5.80 0.45
N ASP A 35 15.54 5.48 0.76
CA ASP A 35 16.10 4.15 0.52
C ASP A 35 15.42 3.09 1.42
N GLU A 36 15.09 3.45 2.66
CA GLU A 36 14.31 2.61 3.58
C GLU A 36 12.93 2.30 3.00
N ALA A 37 12.15 3.32 2.67
CA ALA A 37 10.81 3.20 2.08
C ALA A 37 10.81 2.31 0.83
N ALA A 38 11.78 2.50 -0.07
CA ALA A 38 11.91 1.69 -1.29
C ALA A 38 12.23 0.21 -1.03
N SER A 39 12.75 -0.12 0.16
CA SER A 39 13.11 -1.48 0.56
C SER A 39 12.08 -2.15 1.48
N MET A 40 11.06 -1.41 1.91
CA MET A 40 10.03 -1.91 2.81
C MET A 40 9.24 -3.06 2.21
N ASN A 41 8.87 -4.00 3.09
CA ASN A 41 7.93 -5.05 2.73
C ASN A 41 6.50 -4.62 3.08
N ILE A 42 5.78 -4.11 2.09
CA ILE A 42 4.41 -3.62 2.23
C ILE A 42 3.34 -4.70 2.07
N ALA A 43 3.71 -5.97 1.93
CA ALA A 43 2.79 -7.05 1.53
C ALA A 43 1.59 -7.28 2.47
N TYR A 44 1.57 -6.68 3.66
CA TYR A 44 0.47 -6.77 4.63
C TYR A 44 -0.08 -5.41 5.05
N SER A 45 0.48 -4.31 4.53
CA SER A 45 0.08 -2.96 4.88
C SER A 45 -1.26 -2.61 4.23
N SER A 46 -2.03 -1.72 4.87
CA SER A 46 -3.27 -1.21 4.30
C SER A 46 -2.96 -0.40 3.03
N SER A 47 -3.87 -0.43 2.07
CA SER A 47 -3.74 0.40 0.86
C SER A 47 -3.62 1.89 1.15
N GLU A 48 -4.36 2.40 2.14
CA GLU A 48 -4.30 3.81 2.56
C GLU A 48 -2.89 4.19 3.05
N SER A 49 -2.30 3.37 3.92
CA SER A 49 -0.95 3.63 4.42
C SER A 49 0.15 3.47 3.36
N ILE A 50 -0.06 2.59 2.38
CA ILE A 50 0.86 2.47 1.24
C ILE A 50 0.76 3.70 0.33
N GLU A 51 -0.44 4.22 0.07
CA GLU A 51 -0.62 5.45 -0.72
C GLU A 51 0.06 6.65 -0.04
N GLU A 52 -0.13 6.81 1.28
CA GLU A 52 0.56 7.84 2.06
C GLU A 52 2.10 7.71 1.96
N LEU A 53 2.63 6.48 1.97
CA LEU A 53 4.06 6.21 1.81
C LEU A 53 4.57 6.55 0.41
N GLU A 54 3.82 6.17 -0.64
CA GLU A 54 4.20 6.48 -2.03
C GLU A 54 4.18 7.98 -2.31
N ASP A 55 3.17 8.70 -1.81
CA ASP A 55 3.09 10.16 -1.94
C ASP A 55 4.27 10.83 -1.24
N ALA A 56 4.57 10.45 0.01
CA ALA A 56 5.69 11.01 0.76
C ALA A 56 7.05 10.66 0.12
N ALA A 57 7.20 9.45 -0.42
CA ALA A 57 8.42 9.04 -1.14
C ALA A 57 8.58 9.81 -2.47
N GLY A 58 7.47 10.11 -3.15
CA GLY A 58 7.46 10.96 -4.35
C GLY A 58 7.95 12.38 -4.05
N ASP A 59 7.38 13.02 -3.02
CA ASP A 59 7.80 14.34 -2.54
C ASP A 59 9.29 14.35 -2.12
N ALA A 60 9.74 13.29 -1.44
CA ALA A 60 11.13 13.12 -1.04
C ALA A 60 12.06 12.98 -2.27
N SER A 61 11.67 12.19 -3.27
CA SER A 61 12.44 12.04 -4.52
C SER A 61 12.60 13.38 -5.24
N ASP A 62 11.52 14.14 -5.37
CA ASP A 62 11.53 15.45 -6.04
C ASP A 62 12.48 16.42 -5.32
N LEU A 63 12.46 16.45 -3.99
CA LEU A 63 13.34 17.29 -3.18
C LEU A 63 14.79 16.79 -3.16
N LEU A 64 15.06 15.49 -3.29
CA LEU A 64 16.42 14.96 -3.40
C LEU A 64 17.10 15.47 -4.68
N ASP A 65 16.36 15.52 -5.79
CA ASP A 65 16.83 15.99 -7.09
C ASP A 65 16.87 17.52 -7.24
N ASP A 66 16.20 18.28 -6.37
CA ASP A 66 16.15 19.74 -6.44
C ASP A 66 17.43 20.42 -5.88
N GLU A 67 18.24 21.02 -6.74
CA GLU A 67 19.46 21.78 -6.35
C GLU A 67 19.15 23.05 -5.54
N ASP A 68 17.94 23.60 -5.67
CA ASP A 68 17.50 24.85 -5.02
C ASP A 68 16.70 24.60 -3.73
N ALA A 69 16.45 23.33 -3.37
CA ALA A 69 15.74 22.95 -2.15
C ALA A 69 16.36 23.62 -0.91
N THR A 70 15.50 24.05 0.01
CA THR A 70 15.90 24.63 1.30
C THR A 70 16.01 23.57 2.38
N GLN A 71 16.76 23.88 3.45
CA GLN A 71 16.88 22.94 4.57
C GLN A 71 15.54 22.70 5.27
N ASP A 72 14.68 23.72 5.35
CA ASP A 72 13.36 23.59 5.96
C ASP A 72 12.46 22.64 5.14
N GLU A 73 12.48 22.73 3.80
CA GLU A 73 11.76 21.81 2.92
C GLU A 73 12.24 20.36 3.09
N VAL A 74 13.56 20.16 3.13
CA VAL A 74 14.15 18.82 3.33
C VAL A 74 13.77 18.25 4.69
N THR A 75 13.84 19.04 5.76
CA THR A 75 13.44 18.59 7.11
C THR A 75 11.95 18.27 7.19
N GLU A 76 11.08 19.06 6.55
CA GLU A 76 9.65 18.75 6.50
C GLU A 76 9.37 17.46 5.73
N ALA A 77 10.05 17.24 4.60
CA ALA A 77 9.89 16.02 3.81
C ALA A 77 10.41 14.78 4.56
N SER A 78 11.53 14.90 5.28
CA SER A 78 12.03 13.81 6.13
C SER A 78 11.00 13.41 7.18
N GLN A 79 10.38 14.38 7.86
CA GLN A 79 9.33 14.08 8.85
C GLN A 79 8.10 13.42 8.22
N ARG A 80 7.63 13.92 7.08
CA ARG A 80 6.48 13.33 6.38
C ARG A 80 6.76 11.89 5.95
N LEU A 81 7.95 11.61 5.43
CA LEU A 81 8.33 10.28 5.00
C LEU A 81 8.53 9.33 6.19
N GLU A 82 9.15 9.79 7.28
CA GLU A 82 9.27 9.02 8.52
C GLU A 82 7.89 8.64 9.08
N ASP A 83 6.96 9.60 9.19
CA ASP A 83 5.58 9.35 9.64
C ASP A 83 4.86 8.33 8.74
N ALA A 84 5.04 8.42 7.42
CA ALA A 84 4.42 7.50 6.46
C ALA A 84 5.01 6.09 6.53
N ILE A 85 6.32 5.96 6.76
CA ILE A 85 6.99 4.67 7.02
C ILE A 85 6.38 4.03 8.28
N GLU A 86 6.32 4.75 9.39
CA GLU A 86 5.74 4.24 10.65
C GLU A 86 4.27 3.82 10.49
N ARG A 87 3.50 4.59 9.70
CA ARG A 87 2.11 4.27 9.38
C ARG A 87 2.00 2.99 8.56
N ALA A 88 2.78 2.84 7.49
CA ALA A 88 2.78 1.64 6.65
C ALA A 88 3.24 0.38 7.39
N GLU A 89 4.15 0.50 8.37
CA GLU A 89 4.57 -0.63 9.21
C GLU A 89 3.49 -1.12 10.18
N SER A 90 2.66 -0.20 10.66
CA SER A 90 1.71 -0.47 11.76
C SER A 90 0.28 -0.71 11.29
N ASP A 91 -0.10 -0.16 10.13
CA ASP A 91 -1.44 -0.24 9.57
C ASP A 91 -1.57 -1.41 8.60
N THR A 92 -2.23 -2.48 9.03
CA THR A 92 -2.36 -3.72 8.25
C THR A 92 -3.64 -3.75 7.43
N SER A 93 -3.60 -4.36 6.25
CA SER A 93 -4.81 -4.58 5.42
C SER A 93 -5.76 -5.56 6.11
N VAL A 94 -6.89 -5.05 6.58
CA VAL A 94 -7.95 -5.82 7.22
C VAL A 94 -9.30 -5.39 6.65
N ASP A 95 -10.11 -6.36 6.22
CA ASP A 95 -11.47 -6.17 5.69
C ASP A 95 -11.63 -5.19 4.51
N GLU A 96 -10.54 -4.82 3.81
CA GLU A 96 -10.64 -4.08 2.54
C GLU A 96 -11.48 -4.84 1.52
N PHE A 97 -11.44 -6.18 1.62
CA PHE A 97 -12.38 -7.07 0.99
C PHE A 97 -13.10 -7.93 2.01
N THR A 98 -14.33 -8.34 1.67
CA THR A 98 -15.07 -9.36 2.42
C THR A 98 -15.57 -10.45 1.49
N VAL A 99 -15.53 -11.69 1.96
CA VAL A 99 -16.24 -12.80 1.30
C VAL A 99 -17.69 -12.75 1.74
N VAL A 100 -18.60 -12.60 0.79
CA VAL A 100 -20.04 -12.41 1.05
C VAL A 100 -20.87 -13.64 0.69
N ASP A 101 -20.37 -14.49 -0.21
CA ASP A 101 -21.01 -15.76 -0.52
C ASP A 101 -20.00 -16.80 -1.03
N ALA A 102 -20.39 -18.06 -0.98
CA ALA A 102 -19.72 -19.14 -1.69
C ALA A 102 -20.76 -20.11 -2.25
N THR A 103 -20.53 -20.65 -3.45
CA THR A 103 -21.43 -21.64 -4.06
C THR A 103 -20.64 -22.82 -4.60
N MET A 104 -21.26 -24.00 -4.52
CA MET A 104 -20.77 -25.23 -5.12
C MET A 104 -21.73 -25.65 -6.23
N GLY A 105 -21.18 -25.81 -7.42
CA GLY A 105 -21.84 -26.30 -8.61
C GLY A 105 -22.06 -27.82 -8.56
N GLN A 106 -22.66 -28.34 -9.62
CA GLN A 106 -22.84 -29.79 -9.79
C GLN A 106 -21.61 -30.41 -10.45
N ASP A 107 -21.46 -31.73 -10.29
CA ASP A 107 -20.49 -32.54 -11.04
C ASP A 107 -20.72 -32.34 -12.54
N ASP A 108 -19.67 -31.99 -13.26
CA ASP A 108 -19.67 -31.78 -14.71
C ASP A 108 -19.72 -33.09 -15.52
N GLY A 109 -19.71 -34.24 -14.85
CA GLY A 109 -19.69 -35.57 -15.42
C GLY A 109 -18.28 -36.13 -15.63
N TYR A 110 -17.24 -35.35 -15.30
CA TYR A 110 -15.83 -35.70 -15.39
C TYR A 110 -15.14 -35.77 -14.02
N GLY A 111 -15.92 -35.67 -12.93
CA GLY A 111 -15.41 -35.70 -11.57
C GLY A 111 -14.92 -34.34 -11.07
N TYR A 112 -15.35 -33.25 -11.73
CA TYR A 112 -15.06 -31.88 -11.30
C TYR A 112 -16.36 -31.12 -11.06
N ALA A 113 -16.31 -30.15 -10.15
CA ALA A 113 -17.37 -29.20 -9.91
C ALA A 113 -16.81 -27.79 -9.93
N GLU A 114 -17.69 -26.84 -10.26
CA GLU A 114 -17.40 -25.43 -10.26
C GLU A 114 -17.70 -24.84 -8.88
N MET A 115 -16.74 -24.16 -8.28
CA MET A 115 -16.95 -23.42 -7.03
C MET A 115 -16.81 -21.93 -7.32
N SER A 116 -17.66 -21.10 -6.75
CA SER A 116 -17.56 -19.65 -6.83
C SER A 116 -17.48 -19.05 -5.44
N ILE A 117 -16.51 -18.17 -5.22
CA ILE A 117 -16.40 -17.35 -4.01
C ILE A 117 -16.71 -15.90 -4.40
N THR A 118 -17.78 -15.34 -3.85
CA THR A 118 -18.18 -13.96 -4.10
C THR A 118 -17.50 -13.05 -3.10
N VAL A 119 -16.68 -12.12 -3.60
CA VAL A 119 -15.89 -11.18 -2.81
C VAL A 119 -16.35 -9.76 -3.13
N LYS A 120 -16.47 -8.93 -2.09
CA LYS A 120 -16.89 -7.54 -2.16
C LYS A 120 -15.74 -6.60 -1.83
N ASN A 121 -15.53 -5.56 -2.63
CA ASN A 121 -14.67 -4.44 -2.28
C ASN A 121 -15.39 -3.54 -1.25
N ASN A 122 -14.76 -3.30 -0.09
CA ASN A 122 -15.30 -2.47 0.98
C ASN A 122 -14.67 -1.09 1.06
N THR A 123 -13.63 -0.80 0.28
CA THR A 123 -12.98 0.51 0.27
C THR A 123 -13.78 1.52 -0.55
N ASP A 124 -13.33 2.76 -0.48
CA ASP A 124 -13.80 3.90 -1.26
C ASP A 124 -13.06 4.10 -2.58
N ASP A 125 -12.06 3.25 -2.86
CA ASP A 125 -11.31 3.25 -4.11
C ASP A 125 -11.45 1.94 -4.90
N ASP A 126 -11.10 2.02 -6.18
CA ASP A 126 -11.02 0.91 -7.11
C ASP A 126 -9.86 -0.04 -6.72
N LYS A 127 -10.12 -1.36 -6.71
CA LYS A 127 -9.08 -2.35 -6.37
C LYS A 127 -9.03 -3.53 -7.32
N GLU A 128 -7.82 -3.97 -7.64
CA GLU A 128 -7.57 -5.15 -8.46
C GLU A 128 -7.51 -6.41 -7.56
N LEU A 129 -8.65 -7.03 -7.28
CA LEU A 129 -8.70 -8.29 -6.53
C LEU A 129 -8.06 -9.42 -7.36
N THR A 130 -7.09 -10.12 -6.78
CA THR A 130 -6.38 -11.21 -7.46
C THR A 130 -6.78 -12.58 -6.92
N GLY A 131 -7.02 -12.70 -5.60
CA GLY A 131 -7.23 -14.00 -4.97
C GLY A 131 -7.92 -13.98 -3.62
N VAL A 132 -8.22 -15.18 -3.14
CA VAL A 132 -8.78 -15.46 -1.82
C VAL A 132 -8.20 -16.77 -1.32
N ASP A 133 -7.90 -16.88 -0.02
CA ASP A 133 -7.55 -18.17 0.53
C ASP A 133 -8.81 -19.06 0.59
N VAL A 134 -8.63 -20.34 0.33
CA VAL A 134 -9.70 -21.32 0.44
C VAL A 134 -9.18 -22.48 1.26
N ALA A 135 -9.81 -22.68 2.41
CA ALA A 135 -9.74 -23.93 3.15
C ALA A 135 -10.98 -24.77 2.81
N GLU A 136 -10.76 -25.93 2.21
CA GLU A 136 -11.80 -26.91 1.91
C GLU A 136 -12.17 -27.66 3.19
N LEU A 137 -13.48 -27.82 3.43
CA LEU A 137 -14.02 -28.46 4.61
C LEU A 137 -14.72 -29.76 4.26
N ASP A 138 -14.56 -30.79 5.08
CA ASP A 138 -15.41 -31.99 5.03
C ASP A 138 -16.80 -31.75 5.66
N ALA A 139 -17.67 -32.76 5.63
CA ALA A 139 -19.03 -32.67 6.15
C ALA A 139 -19.14 -32.40 7.66
N ASP A 140 -18.06 -32.67 8.41
CA ASP A 140 -17.95 -32.39 9.84
C ASP A 140 -17.36 -30.99 10.11
N GLY A 141 -16.96 -30.27 9.06
CA GLY A 141 -16.35 -28.93 9.13
C GLY A 141 -14.84 -28.94 9.37
N ASN A 142 -14.16 -30.09 9.23
CA ASN A 142 -12.71 -30.15 9.37
C ASN A 142 -12.04 -29.68 8.09
N ILE A 143 -10.92 -28.95 8.23
CA ILE A 143 -10.09 -28.56 7.09
C ILE A 143 -9.41 -29.80 6.51
N ILE A 144 -9.68 -30.08 5.24
CA ILE A 144 -9.06 -31.17 4.47
C ILE A 144 -7.96 -30.67 3.54
N ASN A 145 -8.02 -29.40 3.14
CA ASN A 145 -7.01 -28.75 2.31
C ASN A 145 -7.07 -27.23 2.52
N SER A 146 -5.98 -26.51 2.27
CA SER A 146 -5.94 -25.05 2.37
C SER A 146 -4.87 -24.47 1.46
N TYR A 147 -5.26 -23.49 0.63
CA TYR A 147 -4.39 -22.87 -0.36
C TYR A 147 -4.88 -21.48 -0.76
N MET A 148 -3.98 -20.63 -1.28
CA MET A 148 -4.37 -19.39 -1.96
C MET A 148 -4.94 -19.74 -3.33
N SER A 149 -6.10 -19.17 -3.66
CA SER A 149 -6.83 -19.44 -4.90
C SER A 149 -6.98 -18.18 -5.72
N TYR A 150 -6.94 -18.35 -7.03
CA TYR A 150 -7.01 -17.27 -8.02
C TYR A 150 -8.12 -17.56 -9.02
N ASN A 151 -8.72 -16.51 -9.59
CA ASN A 151 -9.82 -16.68 -10.54
C ASN A 151 -9.34 -17.46 -11.77
N LYS A 152 -9.93 -18.63 -12.03
CA LYS A 152 -9.53 -19.55 -13.11
C LYS A 152 -9.57 -18.90 -14.50
N ASN A 153 -10.40 -17.88 -14.67
CA ASN A 153 -10.60 -17.21 -15.95
C ASN A 153 -9.48 -16.20 -16.29
N TYR A 154 -8.51 -15.99 -15.37
CA TYR A 154 -7.38 -15.06 -15.54
C TYR A 154 -7.81 -13.69 -16.09
N GLN A 155 -8.82 -13.09 -15.46
CA GLN A 155 -9.27 -11.74 -15.76
C GLN A 155 -9.00 -10.86 -14.53
N PRO A 156 -7.87 -10.13 -14.49
CA PRO A 156 -7.70 -9.08 -13.49
C PRO A 156 -8.87 -8.13 -13.62
N THR A 157 -9.65 -8.03 -12.53
CA THR A 157 -10.88 -7.23 -12.51
C THR A 157 -10.68 -6.15 -11.47
N VAL A 158 -10.72 -4.90 -11.93
CA VAL A 158 -10.81 -3.76 -11.03
C VAL A 158 -12.25 -3.72 -10.50
N LEU A 159 -12.41 -3.88 -9.20
CA LEU A 159 -13.68 -3.75 -8.49
C LEU A 159 -13.81 -2.32 -7.99
N GLU A 160 -14.83 -1.63 -8.46
CA GLU A 160 -15.22 -0.33 -7.91
C GLU A 160 -15.73 -0.49 -6.45
N PRO A 161 -15.76 0.60 -5.68
CA PRO A 161 -16.30 0.62 -4.32
C PRO A 161 -17.66 -0.07 -4.19
N GLY A 162 -17.75 -1.02 -3.27
CA GLY A 162 -18.97 -1.75 -2.99
C GLY A 162 -19.35 -2.83 -4.02
N GLN A 163 -18.64 -2.94 -5.15
CA GLN A 163 -18.89 -3.99 -6.13
C GLN A 163 -18.48 -5.36 -5.61
N THR A 164 -19.08 -6.38 -6.21
CA THR A 164 -18.76 -7.79 -5.97
C THR A 164 -18.25 -8.45 -7.24
N MET A 165 -17.32 -9.38 -7.10
CA MET A 165 -16.96 -10.30 -8.16
C MET A 165 -16.94 -11.75 -7.68
N ASP A 166 -17.06 -12.68 -8.61
CA ASP A 166 -16.92 -14.10 -8.37
C ASP A 166 -15.52 -14.57 -8.74
N ILE A 167 -14.79 -15.08 -7.75
CA ILE A 167 -13.59 -15.89 -7.96
C ILE A 167 -14.08 -17.30 -8.28
N ASN A 168 -13.97 -17.67 -9.56
CA ASN A 168 -14.39 -18.98 -10.04
C ASN A 168 -13.23 -19.97 -9.95
N LEU A 169 -13.51 -21.14 -9.38
CA LEU A 169 -12.57 -22.20 -9.08
C LEU A 169 -13.09 -23.52 -9.62
N THR A 170 -12.19 -24.47 -9.87
CA THR A 170 -12.54 -25.85 -10.23
C THR A 170 -12.00 -26.77 -9.14
N CYS A 171 -12.87 -27.61 -8.58
CA CYS A 171 -12.51 -28.57 -7.54
C CYS A 171 -12.89 -29.99 -7.97
N ALA A 172 -12.19 -31.01 -7.46
CA ALA A 172 -12.55 -32.39 -7.76
C ALA A 172 -13.68 -32.88 -6.84
N THR A 173 -14.69 -33.54 -7.41
CA THR A 173 -15.83 -34.06 -6.63
C THR A 173 -15.43 -35.22 -5.72
N SER A 174 -14.27 -35.84 -5.98
CA SER A 174 -13.68 -36.88 -5.13
C SER A 174 -13.12 -36.37 -3.80
N ASP A 175 -12.90 -35.07 -3.67
CA ASP A 175 -12.18 -34.52 -2.51
C ASP A 175 -13.05 -34.45 -1.26
N GLY A 176 -14.37 -34.69 -1.39
CA GLY A 176 -15.29 -34.72 -0.26
C GLY A 176 -15.57 -33.34 0.34
N ILE A 177 -15.37 -32.28 -0.48
CA ILE A 177 -15.64 -30.90 -0.11
C ILE A 177 -17.13 -30.73 0.18
N ALA A 178 -17.46 -30.41 1.43
CA ALA A 178 -18.79 -30.10 1.91
C ALA A 178 -18.93 -28.65 2.39
N GLY A 179 -17.84 -27.88 2.39
CA GLY A 179 -17.85 -26.47 2.71
C GLY A 179 -16.52 -25.80 2.43
N VAL A 180 -16.48 -24.49 2.66
CA VAL A 180 -15.29 -23.67 2.56
C VAL A 180 -15.15 -22.75 3.77
N ARG A 181 -13.90 -22.41 4.06
CA ARG A 181 -13.52 -21.33 4.95
C ARG A 181 -12.52 -20.41 4.25
N CYS A 182 -12.71 -19.10 4.38
CA CYS A 182 -11.77 -18.08 3.94
C CYS A 182 -11.36 -17.22 5.15
N THR A 183 -10.12 -16.78 5.17
CA THR A 183 -9.51 -15.93 6.20
C THR A 183 -8.68 -14.77 5.65
N LYS A 184 -8.36 -14.78 4.36
CA LYS A 184 -7.46 -13.84 3.68
C LYS A 184 -7.93 -13.55 2.27
N TYR A 185 -7.56 -12.38 1.78
CA TYR A 185 -7.70 -11.98 0.40
C TYR A 185 -6.36 -11.49 -0.14
N GLU A 186 -6.23 -11.47 -1.46
CA GLU A 186 -5.08 -10.91 -2.15
C GLU A 186 -5.57 -9.90 -3.19
N TYR A 187 -4.93 -8.73 -3.25
CA TYR A 187 -5.12 -7.76 -4.30
C TYR A 187 -3.77 -7.25 -4.80
N SER A 188 -3.77 -6.70 -6.01
CA SER A 188 -2.60 -6.08 -6.63
C SER A 188 -2.59 -4.59 -6.34
N TYR A 189 -1.46 -4.08 -5.88
CA TYR A 189 -1.16 -2.66 -5.71
C TYR A 189 0.09 -2.33 -6.52
N TYR A 190 -0.07 -1.61 -7.63
CA TYR A 190 0.98 -1.36 -8.64
C TYR A 190 1.80 -2.61 -9.04
N GLY A 191 1.16 -3.78 -9.06
CA GLY A 191 1.80 -5.07 -9.40
C GLY A 191 2.48 -5.78 -8.23
N SER A 192 2.51 -5.16 -7.04
CA SER A 192 2.90 -5.80 -5.79
C SER A 192 1.68 -6.48 -5.16
N PRO A 193 1.78 -7.76 -4.75
CA PRO A 193 0.69 -8.43 -4.07
C PRO A 193 0.57 -7.96 -2.63
N ILE A 194 -0.64 -7.56 -2.24
CA ILE A 194 -0.99 -7.25 -0.86
C ILE A 194 -1.94 -8.34 -0.34
N ILE A 195 -1.63 -8.87 0.82
CA ILE A 195 -2.40 -9.90 1.51
C ILE A 195 -3.08 -9.22 2.70
N GLY A 196 -4.40 -9.18 2.66
CA GLY A 196 -5.19 -8.72 3.79
C GLY A 196 -5.89 -9.87 4.52
N GLU A 197 -6.27 -9.60 5.76
CA GLU A 197 -6.98 -10.55 6.62
C GLU A 197 -8.47 -10.21 6.72
N LEU A 198 -9.31 -11.24 6.80
CA LEU A 198 -10.70 -11.11 7.19
C LEU A 198 -10.77 -11.11 8.72
N SER A 199 -11.28 -10.02 9.32
CA SER A 199 -11.41 -9.94 10.77
C SER A 199 -12.34 -11.02 11.33
N GLU A 200 -13.33 -11.42 10.54
CA GLU A 200 -14.18 -12.58 10.78
C GLU A 200 -13.99 -13.59 9.64
N PRO A 201 -13.50 -14.82 9.93
CA PRO A 201 -13.44 -15.87 8.93
C PRO A 201 -14.79 -16.15 8.30
N PHE A 202 -14.86 -16.13 6.97
CA PHE A 202 -16.05 -16.59 6.26
C PHE A 202 -16.09 -18.12 6.28
N ILE A 203 -17.24 -18.71 6.63
CA ILE A 203 -17.45 -20.16 6.63
C ILE A 203 -18.81 -20.47 6.02
N LYS A 204 -18.85 -21.38 5.04
CA LYS A 204 -20.10 -21.87 4.45
C LYS A 204 -20.04 -23.36 4.13
N MET A 205 -21.06 -24.09 4.58
CA MET A 205 -21.31 -25.48 4.18
C MET A 205 -22.28 -25.52 2.98
N PHE A 206 -22.13 -26.51 2.10
CA PHE A 206 -22.89 -26.70 0.86
C PHE A 206 -23.97 -27.79 0.96
#